data_AF-A0A0F9VPI3-F1
#
_entry.id   AF-A0A0F9VPI3-F1
#
_cell.length_a   1.000
_cell.length_b   1.000
_cell.length_c   1.000
_cell.angle_alpha   90.00
_cell.angle_beta   90.00
_cell.angle_gamma   90.00
#
_symmetry.space_group_name_H-M   'P 1'
#
loop_
_entity.id
_entity.type
_entity.pdbx_description
1 polymer ?
#
loop_
_entity_poly.entity_id
_entity_poly.type
_entity_poly.pdbx_seq_one_letter_code
_entity_poly.pdbx_strand_id
1 'polypeptide(L)' 'MHYDCLGQLISVGAKVLWSAHNSHAGFDQGVMDVVSMSPKRVRVEHGDTGRKSTVDPRSLVVVDLILAQHKAQKKPA' A
#
# COMPACT_ATOMS: atom_id res chain seq x y z
N MET A 1 1.67 -15.64 -3.70
CA MET A 1 0.67 -14.55 -3.69
C MET A 1 0.61 -13.97 -2.30
N HIS A 2 0.47 -12.65 -2.16
CA HIS A 2 0.43 -11.95 -0.88
C HIS A 2 -0.89 -11.23 -0.70
N TYR A 3 -1.33 -11.16 0.56
CA TYR A 3 -2.50 -10.40 0.96
C TYR A 3 -2.09 -9.41 2.04
N ASP A 4 -2.75 -8.27 2.04
CA ASP A 4 -2.59 -7.22 3.04
C ASP A 4 -3.24 -7.65 4.37
N CYS A 5 -3.15 -6.83 5.41
CA CYS A 5 -3.75 -7.19 6.70
C CYS A 5 -5.29 -7.21 6.72
N LEU A 6 -5.95 -6.69 5.68
CA LEU A 6 -7.39 -6.69 5.49
C LEU A 6 -7.87 -7.81 4.56
N GLY A 7 -6.95 -8.64 4.04
CA GLY A 7 -7.26 -9.72 3.12
C GLY A 7 -7.36 -9.30 1.65
N GLN A 8 -6.91 -8.10 1.29
CA GLN A 8 -6.87 -7.63 -0.10
C GLN A 8 -5.63 -8.17 -0.81
N LEU A 9 -5.77 -8.54 -2.09
CA LEU A 9 -4.66 -9.05 -2.89
C LEU A 9 -3.63 -7.94 -3.13
N ILE A 10 -2.36 -8.21 -2.81
CA ILE A 10 -1.25 -7.32 -3.14
C ILE A 10 -0.71 -7.70 -4.53
N SER A 11 -0.68 -6.72 -5.43
CA SER A 11 -0.16 -6.86 -6.80
C SER A 11 0.97 -5.86 -7.06
N VAL A 12 1.85 -6.17 -8.01
CA VAL A 12 2.84 -5.20 -8.49
C VAL A 12 2.09 -4.04 -9.16
N GLY A 13 2.50 -2.81 -8.86
CA GLY A 13 1.85 -1.57 -9.27
C GLY A 13 0.74 -1.08 -8.33
N ALA A 14 0.36 -1.86 -7.32
CA ALA A 14 -0.64 -1.43 -6.35
C ALA A 14 -0.12 -0.30 -5.46
N LYS A 15 -1.01 0.62 -5.08
CA LYS A 15 -0.74 1.62 -4.06
C LYS A 15 -1.00 1.03 -2.67
N VAL A 16 -0.06 1.22 -1.74
CA VAL A 16 -0.14 0.69 -0.37
C VAL A 16 0.24 1.71 0.69
N LEU A 17 -0.30 1.57 1.90
CA LEU A 17 0.12 2.27 3.11
C LEU A 17 0.84 1.31 4.06
N TRP A 18 1.81 1.83 4.81
CA TRP A 18 2.50 1.05 5.85
C TRP A 18 1.61 0.96 7.10
N SER A 19 1.28 -0.27 7.51
CA SER A 19 0.65 -0.57 8.79
C SER A 19 1.65 -1.23 9.75
N ALA A 20 2.14 -0.48 10.74
CA ALA A 20 2.98 -1.05 11.78
C ALA A 20 2.09 -1.89 12.72
N HIS A 21 2.13 -3.21 12.55
CA HIS A 21 1.45 -4.19 13.41
C HIS A 21 -0.06 -3.93 13.63
N ASN A 22 -0.80 -3.54 12.59
CA ASN A 22 -2.23 -3.22 12.67
C ASN A 22 -2.61 -2.07 13.62
N SER A 23 -1.65 -1.41 14.27
CA SER A 23 -1.92 -0.39 15.29
C SER A 23 -1.74 1.04 14.78
N HIS A 24 -1.01 1.24 13.69
CA HIS A 24 -0.83 2.53 13.03
C HIS A 24 -0.58 2.32 11.54
N ALA A 25 -1.56 2.65 10.70
CA ALA A 25 -1.28 2.95 9.29
C ALA A 25 -0.55 4.31 9.29
N GLY A 26 0.77 4.29 9.38
CA GLY A 26 1.57 5.51 9.47
C GLY A 26 1.50 6.26 8.15
N PHE A 27 0.65 7.28 8.09
CA PHE A 27 0.57 8.22 6.95
C PHE A 27 1.86 9.03 6.77
N ASP A 28 2.75 9.06 7.77
CA ASP A 28 4.01 9.80 7.74
C ASP A 28 4.94 9.38 6.60
N GLN A 29 4.83 8.15 6.11
CA GLN A 29 5.61 7.66 4.96
C GLN A 29 4.86 7.80 3.63
N GLY A 30 3.63 8.31 3.67
CA GLY A 30 2.79 8.49 2.50
C GLY A 30 2.35 7.19 1.83
N VAL A 31 1.77 7.35 0.64
CA VAL A 31 1.38 6.23 -0.21
C VAL A 31 2.63 5.72 -0.93
N MET A 32 2.84 4.40 -0.89
CA MET A 32 3.95 3.72 -1.55
C MET A 32 3.47 2.87 -2.73
N ASP A 33 4.37 2.61 -3.66
CA ASP A 33 4.16 1.78 -4.83
C ASP A 33 4.76 0.40 -4.66
N VAL A 34 4.00 -0.67 -4.91
CA VAL A 34 4.55 -2.02 -4.94
C VAL A 34 5.33 -2.21 -6.23
N VAL A 35 6.66 -2.34 -6.14
CA VAL A 35 7.54 -2.47 -7.32
C VAL A 35 7.95 -3.90 -7.62
N SER A 36 8.02 -4.77 -6.61
CA SER A 36 8.26 -6.19 -6.81
C SER A 36 7.84 -7.03 -5.61
N MET A 37 7.71 -8.34 -5.81
CA MET A 37 7.36 -9.29 -4.76
C MET A 37 8.26 -10.52 -4.81
N SER A 38 8.59 -11.04 -3.63
CA SER A 38 9.23 -12.34 -3.42
C SER A 38 8.27 -13.27 -2.67
N PRO A 39 8.55 -14.57 -2.53
CA PRO A 39 7.64 -15.48 -1.82
C PRO A 39 7.30 -15.09 -0.38
N LYS A 40 8.13 -14.28 0.29
CA LYS A 40 7.96 -13.89 1.72
C LYS A 40 7.86 -12.39 1.96
N ARG A 41 8.24 -11.55 1.00
CA ARG A 41 8.36 -10.09 1.20
C ARG A 41 7.83 -9.32 -0.01
N VAL A 42 7.35 -8.11 0.25
CA VAL A 42 6.95 -7.13 -0.74
C VAL A 42 7.98 -6.02 -0.77
N ARG A 43 8.40 -5.59 -1.96
CA ARG A 43 9.27 -4.41 -2.13
C ARG A 43 8.42 -3.24 -2.59
N VAL A 44 8.55 -2.13 -1.86
CA VAL A 44 7.78 -0.91 -2.09
C VAL A 44 8.72 0.27 -2.36
N GLU A 45 8.26 1.23 -3.15
CA GLU A 45 8.93 2.48 -3.44
C GLU A 45 8.14 3.65 -2.84
N HIS A 46 8.86 4.54 -2.15
CA HIS A 46 8.29 5.69 -1.45
C HIS A 46 8.17 6.85 -2.44
N GLY A 47 6.95 7.28 -2.77
CA GLY A 47 6.72 8.28 -3.84
C GLY A 47 7.47 9.60 -3.65
N ASP A 48 7.61 10.06 -2.41
CA ASP A 48 8.23 11.36 -2.10
C ASP A 48 9.76 11.34 -2.17
N THR A 49 10.39 10.16 -2.03
CA THR A 49 11.85 10.03 -1.89
C THR A 49 12.49 9.08 -2.91
N GLY A 50 11.69 8.29 -3.64
CA GLY A 50 12.18 7.19 -4.48
C GLY A 50 12.86 6.06 -3.70
N ARG A 51 12.86 6.12 -2.36
CA ARG A 51 13.49 5.11 -1.51
C ARG A 51 12.76 3.79 -1.64
N LYS A 52 13.53 2.70 -1.73
CA LYS A 52 12.98 1.33 -1.77
C LYS A 52 13.11 0.65 -0.43
N SER A 53 12.03 0.01 0.01
CA SER A 53 11.96 -0.72 1.28
C SER A 53 11.39 -2.12 1.05
N THR A 54 11.87 -3.08 1.84
CA THR A 54 11.35 -4.45 1.84
C THR A 54 10.54 -4.65 3.11
N VAL A 55 9.27 -5.02 2.95
CA VAL A 55 8.27 -5.03 4.03
C VAL A 55 7.54 -6.38 4.09
N ASP A 56 6.99 -6.67 5.25
CA ASP A 56 6.06 -7.79 5.42
C ASP A 56 4.72 -7.44 4.76
N PRO A 57 4.15 -8.33 3.93
CA PRO A 57 2.83 -8.10 3.33
C PRO A 57 1.72 -7.83 4.36
N ARG A 58 1.79 -8.43 5.56
CA ARG A 58 0.82 -8.20 6.63
C ARG A 58 0.99 -6.85 7.32
N SER A 59 2.05 -6.10 7.00
CA SER A 59 2.26 -4.73 7.45
C SER A 59 1.85 -3.72 6.38
N LEU A 60 1.06 -4.11 5.39
CA LEU A 60 0.58 -3.24 4.33
C LEU A 60 -0.94 -3.20 4.32
N VAL A 61 -1.47 -2.10 3.76
CA VAL A 61 -2.88 -1.94 3.39
C VAL A 61 -2.94 -1.47 1.94
N VAL A 62 -3.64 -2.19 1.07
CA VAL A 62 -3.87 -1.78 -0.32
C VAL A 62 -4.92 -0.67 -0.35
N VAL A 63 -4.61 0.43 -1.06
CA VAL A 63 -5.46 1.64 -1.08
C VAL A 63 -6.09 1.94 -2.44
N ASP A 64 -5.89 1.10 -3.46
CA ASP A 64 -6.42 1.34 -4.82
C ASP A 64 -7.96 1.50 -4.84
N LEU A 65 -8.67 0.71 -4.03
CA LEU A 65 -10.13 0.82 -3.87
C LEU A 65 -10.56 2.10 -3.14
N ILE A 66 -9.79 2.53 -2.15
CA ILE A 66 -10.06 3.75 -1.36
C ILE A 66 -9.86 5.00 -2.24
N LEU A 67 -8.82 5.01 -3.09
CA LEU A 67 -8.55 6.10 -4.02
C LEU A 67 -9.63 6.21 -5.12
N ALA A 68 -10.13 5.09 -5.62
CA ALA A 68 -11.23 5.07 -6.59
C ALA A 68 -12.52 5.62 -5.99
N GLN A 69 -12.85 5.26 -4.74
CA GLN A 69 -14.01 5.77 -4.02
C GLN A 69 -13.90 7.28 -3.74
N HIS A 70 -12.72 7.78 -3.35
CA HIS A 70 -12.48 9.20 -3.14
C HIS A 70 -12.53 10.03 -4.44
N LYS A 71 -12.05 9.49 -5.58
CA LYS A 71 -12.20 10.14 -6.90
C LYS A 71 -13.66 10.25 -7.31
N ALA A 72 -14.48 9.23 -7.02
CA ALA A 72 -15.91 9.25 -7.34
C ALA A 72 -16.69 10.26 -6.47
N GLN A 73 -16.27 10.49 -5.22
CA GLN A 73 -16.92 11.44 -4.32
C GLN A 73 -16.56 12.92 -4.58
N LYS A 74 -15.45 13.20 -5.28
CA LYS A 74 -15.00 14.56 -5.62
C LYS A 74 -15.68 15.16 -6.87
N LYS A 75 -16.90 14.74 -7.21
CA LYS A 75 -17.69 15.37 -8.27
C LYS A 75 -18.66 16.38 -7.62
N PRO A 76 -18.36 17.69 -7.58
CA PRO A 76 -19.37 18.67 -7.22
C PRO A 76 -20.43 18.74 -8.33
N ALA A 77 -21.68 18.92 -7.91
CA ALA A 77 -22.81 19.28 -8.76
C ALA A 77 -22.64 20.71 -9.32
#